data_AF-A0A2E9WBJ9-F1
#
_entry.id   AF-A0A2E9WBJ9-F1
#
_cell.length_a   1.000
_cell.length_b   1.000
_cell.length_c   1.000
_cell.angle_alpha   90.00
_cell.angle_beta   90.00
_cell.angle_gamma   90.00
#
_symmetry.space_group_name_H-M   'P 1'
#
loop_
_entity.id
_entity.type
_entity.pdbx_description
1 polymer ?
#
loop_
_entity_poly.entity_id
_entity_poly.type
_entity_poly.pdbx_seq_one_letter_code
_entity_poly.pdbx_strand_id
1 'polypeptide(L)'
;MTELLSVDIQRIMEMIPHRYPFLLIDKVIDIAPGESATGIKNVTMNEPQFTGHFPQQPIMPGVLIIESMAQTAAILVVQTLGEGAEGKLVYFMSIDSARFRKPVTPGDV
;
A
#
# COMPACT_ATOMS: atom_id res chain seq x y z
N MET A 1 25.71 -10.32 3.15
CA MET A 1 24.51 -9.75 2.52
C MET A 1 23.73 -9.08 3.64
N THR A 2 23.46 -7.79 3.54
CA THR A 2 22.60 -7.07 4.48
C THR A 2 21.19 -7.63 4.30
N GLU A 3 20.61 -8.24 5.34
CA GLU A 3 19.19 -8.63 5.29
C GLU A 3 18.35 -7.37 5.16
N LEU A 4 17.53 -7.29 4.11
CA LEU A 4 16.56 -6.22 3.96
C LEU A 4 15.40 -6.47 4.92
N LEU A 5 14.91 -5.41 5.53
CA LEU A 5 13.83 -5.49 6.51
C LEU A 5 12.49 -5.79 5.83
N SER A 6 11.63 -6.54 6.51
CA SER A 6 10.26 -6.82 6.09
C SER A 6 9.27 -6.52 7.20
N VAL A 7 8.09 -6.04 6.84
CA VAL A 7 7.01 -5.65 7.74
C VAL A 7 5.73 -6.38 7.34
N ASP A 8 5.13 -7.11 8.28
CA ASP A 8 3.86 -7.80 8.08
C ASP A 8 2.64 -6.92 8.43
N ILE A 9 1.44 -7.46 8.24
CA ILE A 9 0.19 -6.72 8.44
C ILE A 9 0.00 -6.23 9.88
N GLN A 10 0.44 -6.99 10.89
CA GLN A 10 0.29 -6.57 12.29
C GLN A 10 1.14 -5.34 12.54
N ARG A 11 2.40 -5.36 12.08
CA ARG A 11 3.28 -4.23 12.24
C ARG A 11 2.87 -3.03 11.37
N ILE A 12 2.38 -3.25 10.15
CA ILE A 12 1.79 -2.18 9.32
C ILE A 12 0.68 -1.45 10.08
N MET A 13 -0.21 -2.19 10.75
CA MET A 13 -1.32 -1.58 11.50
C MET A 13 -0.85 -0.74 12.69
N GLU A 14 0.30 -1.04 13.30
CA GLU A 14 0.90 -0.20 14.34
C GLU A 14 1.54 1.06 13.74
N MET A 15 2.20 0.92 12.58
CA MET A 15 2.95 2.01 11.95
C MET A 15 2.06 3.10 11.35
N ILE A 16 0.96 2.72 10.68
CA ILE A 16 0.07 3.67 9.99
C ILE A 16 -1.38 3.58 10.47
N PRO A 17 -2.14 4.70 10.44
CA PRO A 17 -3.49 4.75 11.00
C PRO A 17 -4.58 4.12 10.12
N HIS A 18 -4.26 3.75 8.87
CA HIS A 18 -5.21 3.18 7.92
C HIS A 18 -5.83 1.87 8.44
N ARG A 19 -7.14 1.70 8.24
CA ARG A 19 -7.90 0.49 8.62
C ARG A 19 -8.90 0.14 7.52
N TYR A 20 -9.50 -1.05 7.60
CA TYR A 20 -10.54 -1.48 6.67
C TYR A 20 -11.66 -0.42 6.52
N PRO A 21 -12.10 -0.11 5.28
CA PRO A 21 -11.72 -0.72 4.01
C PRO A 21 -10.57 -0.02 3.27
N PHE A 22 -9.78 0.82 3.95
CA PHE A 22 -8.79 1.71 3.33
C PHE A 22 -7.34 1.42 3.74
N LEU A 23 -7.07 0.30 4.42
CA LEU A 23 -5.73 -0.27 4.51
C LEU A 23 -5.54 -1.21 3.32
N LEU A 24 -4.63 -0.86 2.40
CA LEU A 24 -4.52 -1.46 1.08
C LEU A 24 -3.16 -2.13 0.82
N ILE A 25 -2.34 -2.33 1.84
CA ILE A 25 -1.08 -3.08 1.72
C ILE A 25 -1.08 -4.22 2.73
N ASP A 26 -0.65 -5.40 2.29
CA ASP A 26 -0.65 -6.63 3.09
C ASP A 26 0.72 -6.91 3.71
N LYS A 27 1.78 -6.44 3.04
CA LYS A 27 3.18 -6.63 3.44
C LYS A 27 4.06 -5.56 2.79
N VAL A 28 5.16 -5.22 3.43
CA VAL A 28 6.26 -4.46 2.82
C VAL A 28 7.54 -5.25 2.97
N ILE A 29 8.30 -5.40 1.89
CA ILE A 29 9.58 -6.11 1.83
C ILE A 29 10.65 -5.21 1.22
N ASP A 30 11.90 -5.69 1.25
CA ASP A 30 13.04 -5.02 0.62
C ASP A 30 13.22 -3.57 1.08
N ILE A 31 12.99 -3.31 2.37
CA ILE A 31 13.03 -1.94 2.91
C ILE A 31 14.47 -1.49 3.09
N ALA A 32 14.83 -0.44 2.35
CA ALA A 32 16.05 0.34 2.51
C ALA A 32 15.68 1.73 3.06
N PRO A 33 15.85 1.97 4.39
CA PRO A 33 15.44 3.22 5.02
C PRO A 33 16.00 4.47 4.32
N GLY A 34 15.14 5.45 4.06
CA GLY A 34 15.46 6.69 3.35
C GLY A 34 15.59 6.55 1.84
N GLU A 35 15.47 5.35 1.28
CA GLU A 35 15.74 5.08 -0.14
C GLU A 35 14.57 4.40 -0.86
N SER A 36 14.17 3.19 -0.45
CA SER A 36 13.15 2.42 -1.17
C SER A 36 12.46 1.35 -0.32
N ALA A 37 11.31 0.89 -0.78
CA ALA A 37 10.56 -0.24 -0.23
C ALA A 37 9.64 -0.85 -1.29
N THR A 38 9.34 -2.14 -1.17
CA THR A 38 8.41 -2.86 -2.06
C THR A 38 7.15 -3.24 -1.28
N GLY A 39 6.02 -2.63 -1.62
CA GLY A 39 4.72 -2.95 -1.05
C GLY A 39 4.04 -4.08 -1.82
N ILE A 40 3.36 -4.97 -1.09
CA ILE A 40 2.58 -6.07 -1.63
C ILE A 40 1.11 -5.82 -1.31
N LYS A 41 0.26 -5.90 -2.34
CA LYS A 41 -1.20 -5.82 -2.24
C LYS A 41 -1.80 -6.96 -3.05
N ASN A 42 -2.34 -7.96 -2.34
CA ASN A 42 -3.11 -9.02 -2.97
C ASN A 42 -4.46 -8.47 -3.40
N VAL A 43 -4.85 -8.74 -4.65
CA VAL A 43 -6.13 -8.30 -5.18
C VAL A 43 -7.09 -9.48 -5.19
N THR A 44 -8.21 -9.38 -4.48
CA THR A 44 -9.18 -10.48 -4.35
C THR A 44 -10.61 -10.02 -4.63
N MET A 45 -11.42 -10.90 -5.23
CA MET A 45 -12.82 -10.61 -5.52
C MET A 45 -13.64 -10.29 -4.25
N ASN A 46 -13.14 -10.72 -3.08
CA ASN A 46 -13.75 -10.46 -1.79
C ASN A 46 -13.44 -9.07 -1.18
N GLU A 47 -13.03 -8.10 -2.00
CA GLU A 47 -12.83 -6.71 -1.58
C GLU A 47 -14.04 -5.82 -1.89
N PRO A 48 -14.35 -4.84 -1.02
CA PRO A 48 -15.60 -4.06 -1.12
C PRO A 48 -15.73 -3.26 -2.42
N GLN A 49 -14.63 -2.77 -3.00
CA GLN A 49 -14.68 -2.00 -4.25
C GLN A 49 -15.22 -2.80 -5.45
N PHE A 50 -15.07 -4.13 -5.46
CA PHE A 50 -15.53 -4.96 -6.57
C PHE A 50 -17.04 -5.16 -6.62
N THR A 51 -17.76 -4.80 -5.55
CA THR A 51 -19.23 -4.73 -5.58
C THR A 51 -19.74 -3.64 -6.55
N GLY A 52 -18.91 -2.63 -6.83
CA GLY A 52 -19.28 -1.48 -7.67
C GLY A 52 -18.34 -1.20 -8.85
N HIS A 53 -17.14 -1.80 -8.92
CA HIS A 53 -16.13 -1.44 -9.92
C HIS A 53 -15.57 -2.66 -10.68
N PHE A 54 -16.30 -3.26 -11.61
CA PHE A 54 -17.72 -3.07 -11.93
C PHE A 54 -18.45 -4.42 -11.73
N PRO A 55 -19.78 -4.43 -11.49
CA PRO A 55 -20.51 -5.65 -11.09
C PRO A 55 -20.31 -6.90 -11.97
N GLN A 56 -20.04 -6.74 -13.26
CA GLN A 56 -19.82 -7.84 -14.22
C GLN A 56 -18.36 -7.93 -14.70
N GLN A 57 -17.53 -6.96 -14.35
CA GLN A 57 -16.15 -6.85 -14.77
C GLN A 57 -15.34 -6.20 -13.64
N PRO A 58 -14.90 -6.99 -12.65
CA PRO A 58 -14.14 -6.48 -11.51
C PRO A 58 -12.77 -5.99 -11.98
N ILE A 59 -12.48 -4.72 -11.74
CA ILE A 59 -11.23 -4.05 -12.12
C ILE A 59 -10.75 -3.28 -10.91
N MET A 60 -9.50 -3.45 -10.50
CA MET A 60 -8.96 -2.68 -9.38
C MET A 60 -8.96 -1.19 -9.76
N PRO A 61 -9.62 -0.30 -9.00
CA PRO A 61 -9.59 1.12 -9.30
C PRO A 61 -8.15 1.63 -9.30
N GLY A 62 -7.74 2.31 -10.36
CA GLY A 62 -6.37 2.83 -10.47
C GLY A 62 -5.98 3.76 -9.31
N VAL A 63 -6.96 4.50 -8.77
CA VAL A 63 -6.76 5.34 -7.58
C VAL A 63 -6.39 4.54 -6.33
N LEU A 64 -6.86 3.30 -6.18
CA LEU A 64 -6.50 2.44 -5.05
C LEU A 64 -5.10 1.82 -5.22
N ILE A 65 -4.62 1.68 -6.46
CA ILE A 65 -3.20 1.33 -6.73
C ILE A 65 -2.29 2.49 -6.32
N ILE A 66 -2.69 3.73 -6.62
CA ILE A 66 -1.95 4.93 -6.19
C ILE A 66 -1.94 5.02 -4.65
N GLU A 67 -3.08 4.80 -4.01
CA GLU A 67 -3.19 4.80 -2.56
C GLU A 67 -2.32 3.70 -1.91
N SER A 68 -2.27 2.48 -2.45
CA SER A 68 -1.40 1.44 -1.91
C SER A 68 0.09 1.79 -2.06
N MET A 69 0.48 2.48 -3.13
CA MET A 69 1.84 3.03 -3.27
C MET A 69 2.13 4.12 -2.22
N ALA A 70 1.16 5.01 -1.96
CA ALA A 70 1.28 6.03 -0.92
C ALA A 70 1.43 5.43 0.48
N GLN A 71 0.66 4.37 0.80
CA GLN A 71 0.78 3.65 2.07
C GLN A 71 2.12 2.93 2.20
N THR A 72 2.64 2.35 1.12
CA THR A 72 3.99 1.79 1.08
C THR A 72 5.04 2.84 1.40
N ALA A 73 4.94 4.03 0.80
CA ALA A 73 5.83 5.16 1.09
C ALA A 73 5.68 5.64 2.55
N ALA A 74 4.47 5.63 3.12
CA ALA A 74 4.25 5.96 4.52
C ALA A 74 4.98 4.99 5.46
N ILE A 75 4.96 3.68 5.17
CA ILE A 75 5.75 2.69 5.92
C ILE A 75 7.24 2.97 5.82
N LEU A 76 7.76 3.29 4.63
CA LEU A 76 9.16 3.67 4.45
C LEU A 76 9.52 4.91 5.28
N VAL A 77 8.67 5.94 5.30
CA VAL A 77 8.87 7.15 6.09
C VAL A 77 8.92 6.84 7.58
N VAL A 78 7.95 6.08 8.11
CA VAL A 78 7.94 5.69 9.52
C VAL A 78 9.19 4.87 9.86
N GLN A 79 9.59 3.94 9.01
CA GLN A 79 10.81 3.15 9.21
C GLN A 79 12.07 4.03 9.21
N THR A 80 12.11 5.08 8.40
CA THR A 80 13.24 6.01 8.28
C THR A 80 13.35 6.95 9.46
N LEU A 81 12.21 7.44 9.97
CA LEU A 81 12.14 8.39 11.08
C LEU A 81 12.11 7.72 12.47
N GLY A 82 11.84 6.41 12.52
CA GLY A 82 11.80 5.62 13.74
C GLY A 82 10.49 5.74 14.54
N GLU A 83 10.49 5.20 15.76
CA GLU A 83 9.30 5.05 16.62
C GLU A 83 8.51 6.35 16.84
N GLY A 84 9.20 7.48 16.87
CA GLY A 84 8.56 8.80 17.02
C GLY A 84 7.65 9.20 15.86
N ALA A 85 7.67 8.48 14.73
CA ALA A 85 6.79 8.69 13.58
C ALA A 85 5.59 7.74 13.55
N GLU A 86 5.54 6.71 14.39
CA GLU A 86 4.45 5.74 14.42
C GLU A 86 3.10 6.39 14.75
N GLY A 87 2.05 5.95 14.05
CA GLY A 87 0.69 6.44 14.23
C GLY A 87 0.45 7.89 13.78
N LYS A 88 1.48 8.61 13.31
CA LYS A 88 1.31 9.96 12.76
C LYS A 88 0.69 9.91 11.37
N LEU A 89 -0.08 10.94 11.05
CA LEU A 89 -0.65 11.12 9.72
C LEU A 89 0.46 11.53 8.74
N VAL A 90 0.66 10.69 7.71
CA VAL A 90 1.44 11.05 6.53
C VAL A 90 0.47 11.66 5.52
N TYR A 91 0.63 12.95 5.24
CA TYR A 91 -0.22 13.64 4.27
C TYR A 91 0.31 13.43 2.86
N PHE A 92 -0.51 12.82 2.01
CA PHE A 92 -0.19 12.65 0.60
C PHE A 92 -0.61 13.90 -0.19
N MET A 93 0.37 14.75 -0.52
CA MET A 93 0.11 16.12 -0.99
C MET A 93 -0.08 16.24 -2.51
N SER A 94 0.61 15.41 -3.30
CA SER A 94 0.58 15.52 -4.75
C SER A 94 0.88 14.18 -5.41
N ILE A 95 0.35 14.01 -6.61
CA ILE A 95 0.66 12.92 -7.53
C ILE A 95 1.09 13.57 -8.83
N ASP A 96 2.25 13.15 -9.36
CA ASP A 96 2.71 13.59 -10.66
C ASP A 96 2.85 12.38 -11.61
N SER A 97 2.61 12.63 -12.90
CA SER A 97 2.92 11.69 -13.98
C SER A 97 2.34 10.26 -13.86
N ALA A 98 1.23 10.08 -13.14
CA ALA A 98 0.57 8.78 -13.01
C ALA A 98 0.04 8.28 -14.36
N ARG A 99 0.42 7.05 -14.75
CA ARG A 99 -0.07 6.38 -15.97
C ARG A 99 -0.40 4.92 -15.69
N PHE A 100 -1.64 4.54 -15.96
CA PHE A 100 -2.13 3.16 -15.85
C PHE A 100 -1.97 2.45 -17.19
N ARG A 101 -1.21 1.35 -17.22
CA ARG A 101 -0.86 0.66 -18.47
C ARG A 101 -1.74 -0.54 -18.78
N LYS A 102 -2.20 -1.25 -17.76
CA LYS A 102 -3.01 -2.47 -17.86
C LYS A 102 -3.98 -2.52 -16.68
N PRO A 103 -5.17 -3.10 -16.85
CA PRO A 103 -6.04 -3.40 -15.73
C PRO A 103 -5.38 -4.37 -14.76
N VAL A 104 -5.63 -4.18 -13.47
CA VAL A 104 -5.34 -5.15 -12.41
C VAL A 104 -6.67 -5.78 -11.99
N THR A 105 -6.69 -7.09 -11.77
CA THR A 105 -7.90 -7.89 -11.56
C THR A 105 -7.76 -8.82 -10.35
N PRO A 106 -8.88 -9.34 -9.80
CA PRO A 106 -8.82 -10.38 -8.77
C PRO A 106 -7.90 -11.54 -9.17
N GLY A 107 -6.95 -11.90 -8.28
CA GLY A 107 -5.93 -12.92 -8.48
C GLY A 107 -4.52 -12.38 -8.69
N ASP A 108 -4.37 -11.10 -8.99
CA ASP A 108 -3.06 -10.44 -9.17
C ASP A 108 -2.37 -10.09 -7.84
N VAL A 109 -1.03 -9.96 -7.89
CA VAL A 109 -0.12 -9.54 -6.79
C VAL A 109 0.93 -8.56 -7.31
#